data_AF-A0AAW3C169-F1
#
_entry.id   AF-A0AAW3C169-F1
#
_cell.length_a   1.000
_cell.length_b   1.000
_cell.length_c   1.000
_cell.angle_alpha   90.00
_cell.angle_beta   90.00
_cell.angle_gamma   90.00
#
_symmetry.space_group_name_H-M   'P 1'
#
loop_
_entity.id
_entity.type
_entity.pdbx_description
1 polymer ?
#
loop_
_entity_poly.entity_id
_entity_poly.type
_entity_poly.pdbx_seq_one_letter_code
_entity_poly.pdbx_strand_id
1 'polypeptide(L)'
;MWQRSAPQLTLALRCTRVALAPQQPSSSATGRGNSSSSGFGSGWALPKQIASWYPRKGGEFLANTIAGHNTFIQDIPTRFDEAHARHFSLVEGLTITPLYTLAIVHYFSIFCQYPTRVELLKPMLDELGQKSKLQYHWLLIMQAKKTPAEIIAWRCGLLTLQFVLFPIWLFLSSAAPQLVHATIAFSSHILHTKYGCLSSSGSSTAGGRAPAVPEFVLRAADMYGAMQTFHETQSVTLPTDFGVAVVMLLLILFLTL
;
A
#
# COMPACT_ATOMS: atom_id res chain seq x y z
N MET A 1 38.93 -31.66 1.08
CA MET A 1 39.38 -31.95 -0.30
C MET A 1 38.25 -31.59 -1.27
N TRP A 2 38.52 -30.66 -2.19
CA TRP A 2 37.96 -30.51 -3.56
C TRP A 2 36.43 -30.35 -3.69
N GLN A 3 35.83 -29.18 -4.00
CA GLN A 3 35.94 -28.25 -5.14
C GLN A 3 35.55 -28.81 -6.54
N ARG A 4 34.52 -28.16 -7.13
CA ARG A 4 34.13 -27.99 -8.55
C ARG A 4 33.40 -29.17 -9.20
N SER A 5 32.24 -29.01 -9.85
CA SER A 5 32.00 -28.10 -10.98
C SER A 5 30.49 -27.90 -11.25
N ALA A 6 30.06 -26.67 -11.53
CA ALA A 6 28.83 -26.41 -12.29
C ALA A 6 28.97 -25.09 -13.08
N PRO A 7 29.38 -25.13 -14.36
CA PRO A 7 29.45 -23.96 -15.23
C PRO A 7 28.18 -23.90 -16.10
N GLN A 8 27.06 -23.39 -15.57
CA GLN A 8 25.84 -23.19 -16.37
C GLN A 8 25.03 -21.92 -15.99
N LEU A 9 25.43 -21.17 -14.97
CA LEU A 9 24.64 -20.02 -14.46
C LEU A 9 25.07 -18.64 -14.97
N THR A 10 26.11 -18.55 -15.80
CA THR A 10 26.66 -17.26 -16.24
C THR A 10 26.19 -16.80 -17.63
N LEU A 11 25.38 -17.60 -18.33
CA LEU A 11 24.92 -17.28 -19.69
C LEU A 11 23.51 -16.67 -19.75
N ALA A 12 22.70 -16.83 -18.69
CA ALA A 12 21.34 -16.28 -18.64
C ALA A 12 21.28 -14.79 -18.25
N LEU A 13 22.36 -14.23 -17.69
CA LEU A 13 22.42 -12.83 -17.24
C LEU A 13 22.92 -11.84 -18.31
N ARG A 14 23.31 -12.32 -19.51
CA ARG A 14 23.71 -11.44 -20.64
C ARG A 14 22.62 -11.19 -21.68
N CYS A 15 21.52 -11.94 -21.68
CA CYS A 15 20.45 -11.78 -22.67
C CYS A 15 19.34 -10.79 -22.25
N THR A 16 19.28 -10.37 -20.99
CA THR A 16 18.28 -9.42 -20.49
C THR A 16 18.73 -7.95 -20.46
N ARG A 17 19.95 -7.65 -20.94
CA ARG A 17 20.47 -6.27 -21.02
C ARG A 17 20.31 -5.58 -22.38
N VAL A 18 19.59 -6.18 -23.33
CA VAL A 18 19.45 -5.62 -24.71
C VAL A 18 18.13 -4.88 -24.95
N ALA A 19 17.19 -4.86 -24.00
CA ALA A 19 15.95 -4.10 -24.16
C ALA A 19 15.79 -3.10 -23.02
N LEU A 20 16.41 -1.92 -23.15
CA LEU A 20 16.01 -0.60 -22.60
C LEU A 20 17.24 0.32 -22.56
N ALA A 21 17.69 0.76 -23.73
CA ALA A 21 18.48 1.98 -23.84
C ALA A 21 17.53 3.13 -24.26
N PRO A 22 17.54 4.30 -23.60
CA PRO A 22 16.77 5.45 -24.05
C PRO A 22 17.45 6.06 -25.28
N GLN A 23 16.77 6.06 -26.42
CA GLN A 23 17.18 6.85 -27.58
C GLN A 23 17.02 8.35 -27.27
N GLN A 24 18.12 9.09 -27.39
CA GLN A 24 18.10 10.56 -27.45
C GLN A 24 17.35 11.03 -28.72
N PRO A 25 16.63 12.17 -28.66
CA PRO A 25 15.96 12.72 -29.83
C PRO A 25 16.97 13.46 -30.72
N SER A 26 17.17 12.98 -31.94
CA SER A 26 17.79 13.75 -33.01
C SER A 26 16.70 14.49 -33.80
N SER A 27 16.84 15.81 -33.84
CA SER A 27 16.06 16.73 -34.65
C SER A 27 16.42 16.61 -36.13
N SER A 28 15.43 16.40 -37.00
CA SER A 28 15.32 17.04 -38.32
C SER A 28 14.00 16.66 -39.00
N ALA A 29 13.53 17.61 -39.81
CA ALA A 29 12.15 17.80 -40.21
C ALA A 29 11.71 17.03 -41.47
N THR A 30 10.40 17.15 -41.73
CA THR A 30 9.65 17.01 -43.01
C THR A 30 8.99 15.66 -43.30
N GLY A 31 7.67 15.71 -43.50
CA GLY A 31 6.88 14.60 -44.02
C GLY A 31 5.40 14.68 -43.64
N ARG A 32 4.63 15.50 -44.36
CA ARG A 32 3.15 15.41 -44.40
C ARG A 32 2.76 14.00 -44.83
N GLY A 33 2.08 13.25 -43.97
CA GLY A 33 1.49 11.96 -44.28
C GLY A 33 0.15 11.85 -43.57
N ASN A 34 -0.90 12.32 -44.23
CA ASN A 34 -2.28 12.19 -43.77
C ASN A 34 -2.75 10.77 -44.14
N SER A 35 -2.58 9.81 -43.23
CA SER A 35 -3.08 8.44 -43.41
C SER A 35 -4.23 8.19 -42.44
N SER A 36 -5.43 8.46 -42.92
CA SER A 36 -6.70 7.98 -42.36
C SER A 36 -6.77 6.46 -42.46
N SER A 37 -6.47 5.75 -41.36
CA SER A 37 -6.84 4.35 -41.20
C SER A 37 -8.04 4.25 -40.28
N SER A 38 -9.22 4.22 -40.90
CA SER A 38 -10.46 3.71 -40.30
C SER A 38 -10.31 2.20 -40.06
N GLY A 39 -10.43 1.75 -38.81
CA GLY A 39 -10.45 0.32 -38.52
C GLY A 39 -10.48 -0.03 -37.03
N PHE A 40 -11.68 -0.44 -36.57
CA PHE A 40 -11.96 -1.28 -35.40
C PHE A 40 -11.66 -0.75 -33.98
N GLY A 41 -12.73 -0.30 -33.30
CA GLY A 41 -13.07 -0.81 -31.96
C GLY A 41 -12.42 -0.17 -30.73
N SER A 42 -12.32 1.16 -30.63
CA SER A 42 -11.86 1.85 -29.41
C SER A 42 -12.94 1.97 -28.31
N GLY A 43 -13.83 0.98 -28.18
CA GLY A 43 -14.93 1.00 -27.21
C GLY A 43 -14.52 0.73 -25.76
N TRP A 44 -13.27 0.28 -25.55
CA TRP A 44 -12.73 -0.10 -24.24
C TRP A 44 -11.53 0.74 -23.80
N ALA A 45 -11.21 1.80 -24.54
CA ALA A 45 -10.16 2.72 -24.12
C ALA A 45 -10.66 3.51 -22.90
N LEU A 46 -10.03 3.30 -21.74
CA LEU A 46 -10.25 4.10 -20.54
C LEU A 46 -10.16 5.59 -20.92
N PRO A 47 -11.14 6.43 -20.53
CA PRO A 47 -11.10 7.87 -20.78
C PRO A 47 -9.74 8.43 -20.37
N LYS A 48 -9.12 9.26 -21.23
CA LYS A 48 -7.76 9.81 -21.01
C LYS A 48 -7.59 10.47 -19.63
N GLN A 49 -8.67 11.03 -19.08
CA GLN A 49 -8.71 11.56 -17.71
C GLN A 49 -8.48 10.48 -16.65
N ILE A 50 -9.15 9.33 -16.74
CA ILE A 50 -9.02 8.21 -15.79
C ILE A 50 -7.66 7.51 -15.94
N ALA A 51 -7.17 7.37 -17.18
CA ALA A 51 -5.83 6.83 -17.44
C ALA A 51 -4.72 7.71 -16.82
N SER A 52 -4.90 9.04 -16.81
CA SER A 52 -3.94 9.96 -16.17
C SER A 52 -3.95 9.91 -14.64
N TRP A 53 -4.98 9.30 -14.04
CA TRP A 53 -5.09 9.12 -12.59
C TRP A 53 -4.46 7.80 -12.11
N TYR A 54 -4.38 6.80 -12.98
CA TYR A 54 -3.89 5.48 -12.63
C TYR A 54 -2.36 5.37 -12.75
N PRO A 55 -1.66 4.65 -11.86
CA PRO A 55 -2.10 4.16 -10.54
C PRO A 55 -1.87 5.20 -9.42
N ARG A 56 -1.03 6.22 -9.65
CA ARG A 56 -0.50 7.12 -8.62
C ARG A 56 -1.56 8.03 -8.01
N LYS A 57 -2.26 8.87 -8.80
CA LYS A 57 -3.25 9.83 -8.27
C LYS A 57 -4.49 9.13 -7.68
N GLY A 58 -4.88 7.99 -8.26
CA GLY A 58 -5.94 7.16 -7.71
C GLY A 58 -5.55 6.58 -6.35
N GLY A 59 -4.30 6.12 -6.20
CA GLY A 59 -3.77 5.64 -4.94
C GLY A 59 -3.71 6.75 -3.88
N GLU A 60 -3.25 7.95 -4.26
CA GLU A 60 -3.28 9.13 -3.40
C GLU A 60 -4.71 9.48 -2.93
N PHE A 61 -5.68 9.47 -3.84
CA PHE A 61 -7.08 9.73 -3.51
C PHE A 61 -7.64 8.71 -2.50
N LEU A 62 -7.44 7.41 -2.76
CA LEU A 62 -7.91 6.35 -1.87
C LEU A 62 -7.21 6.41 -0.51
N ALA A 63 -5.91 6.67 -0.49
CA ALA A 63 -5.14 6.79 0.74
C ALA A 63 -5.59 8.01 1.57
N ASN A 64 -5.89 9.14 0.94
CA ASN A 64 -6.49 10.30 1.61
C ASN A 64 -7.88 9.98 2.17
N THR A 65 -8.67 9.16 1.45
CA THR A 65 -9.99 8.70 1.91
C THR A 65 -9.86 7.81 3.16
N ILE A 66 -8.90 6.87 3.16
CA ILE A 66 -8.59 5.99 4.30
C ILE A 66 -8.04 6.80 5.49
N ALA A 67 -7.12 7.72 5.23
CA ALA A 67 -6.51 8.56 6.26
C ALA A 67 -7.51 9.52 6.89
N GLY A 68 -8.66 9.75 6.23
CA GLY A 68 -9.94 10.16 6.81
C GLY A 68 -9.88 11.29 7.83
N HIS A 69 -10.48 12.44 7.47
CA HIS A 69 -10.49 13.72 8.19
C HIS A 69 -9.42 14.66 7.62
N ASN A 70 -9.85 15.69 6.89
CA ASN A 70 -8.95 16.75 6.39
C ASN A 70 -8.12 17.34 7.55
N THR A 71 -8.74 17.42 8.73
CA THR A 71 -8.07 17.73 9.99
C THR A 71 -6.94 16.75 10.28
N PHE A 72 -7.08 15.43 10.22
CA PHE A 72 -5.95 14.52 10.48
C PHE A 72 -4.78 14.72 9.50
N ILE A 73 -5.07 14.99 8.22
CA ILE A 73 -4.04 15.23 7.20
C ILE A 73 -3.34 16.58 7.44
N GLN A 74 -4.09 17.64 7.72
CA GLN A 74 -3.58 19.01 7.94
C GLN A 74 -3.03 19.24 9.36
N ASP A 75 -3.54 18.53 10.35
CA ASP A 75 -3.17 18.63 11.77
C ASP A 75 -1.85 17.91 11.99
N ILE A 76 -0.79 18.67 12.18
CA ILE A 76 0.53 18.14 12.51
C ILE A 76 0.51 17.85 14.02
N PRO A 77 0.56 16.58 14.45
CA PRO A 77 0.48 16.27 15.87
C PRO A 77 1.71 16.83 16.58
N THR A 78 1.51 17.89 17.36
CA THR A 78 2.56 18.57 18.15
C THR A 78 2.76 17.96 19.53
N ARG A 79 2.04 16.87 19.85
CA ARG A 79 2.20 16.08 21.07
C ARG A 79 1.43 14.77 20.96
N PHE A 80 1.78 13.80 21.80
CA PHE A 80 1.02 12.56 21.96
C PHE A 80 -0.25 12.80 22.80
N ASP A 81 -1.42 12.89 22.15
CA ASP A 81 -2.72 13.12 22.79
C ASP A 81 -3.71 11.96 22.56
N GLU A 82 -4.72 11.84 23.40
CA GLU A 82 -5.74 10.78 23.33
C GLU A 82 -6.63 10.90 22.07
N ALA A 83 -6.95 12.13 21.67
CA ALA A 83 -7.70 12.37 20.44
C ALA A 83 -6.93 11.84 19.22
N HIS A 84 -5.61 12.03 19.17
CA HIS A 84 -4.76 11.49 18.13
C HIS A 84 -4.68 9.96 18.21
N ALA A 85 -4.56 9.38 19.40
CA ALA A 85 -4.52 7.91 19.57
C ALA A 85 -5.74 7.21 18.94
N ARG A 86 -6.94 7.81 19.06
CA ARG A 86 -8.14 7.30 18.39
C ARG A 86 -8.01 7.34 16.87
N HIS A 87 -7.54 8.44 16.30
CA HIS A 87 -7.35 8.59 14.86
C HIS A 87 -6.26 7.65 14.33
N PHE A 88 -5.12 7.56 15.01
CA PHE A 88 -4.07 6.59 14.67
C PHE A 88 -4.62 5.16 14.70
N SER A 89 -5.37 4.76 15.74
CA SER A 89 -5.99 3.43 15.80
C SER A 89 -6.99 3.17 14.66
N LEU A 90 -7.65 4.22 14.14
CA LEU A 90 -8.57 4.09 13.03
C LEU A 90 -7.80 3.91 11.72
N VAL A 91 -6.83 4.78 11.43
CA VAL A 91 -6.06 4.76 10.18
C VAL A 91 -5.19 3.50 10.11
N GLU A 92 -4.54 3.11 11.21
CA GLU A 92 -3.81 1.84 11.32
C GLU A 92 -4.74 0.66 11.00
N GLY A 93 -5.92 0.62 11.63
CA GLY A 93 -6.95 -0.39 11.33
C GLY A 93 -7.38 -0.41 9.86
N LEU A 94 -7.66 0.75 9.26
CA LEU A 94 -8.15 0.85 7.89
C LEU A 94 -7.09 0.53 6.83
N THR A 95 -5.79 0.65 7.16
CA THR A 95 -4.69 0.29 6.25
C THR A 95 -4.32 -1.19 6.30
N ILE A 96 -4.81 -1.94 7.28
CA ILE A 96 -4.58 -3.40 7.38
C ILE A 96 -5.33 -4.16 6.29
N THR A 97 -6.60 -3.82 6.02
CA THR A 97 -7.43 -4.52 5.01
C THR A 97 -6.84 -4.50 3.60
N PRO A 98 -6.45 -3.34 3.02
CA PRO A 98 -5.85 -3.31 1.69
C PRO A 98 -4.55 -4.13 1.62
N LEU A 99 -3.70 -4.08 2.65
CA LEU A 99 -2.48 -4.88 2.71
C LEU A 99 -2.77 -6.38 2.75
N TYR A 100 -3.72 -6.80 3.59
CA TYR A 100 -4.08 -8.20 3.75
C TYR A 100 -4.70 -8.79 2.48
N THR A 101 -5.65 -8.08 1.86
CA THR A 101 -6.27 -8.54 0.60
C THR A 101 -5.26 -8.62 -0.54
N LEU A 102 -4.31 -7.68 -0.60
CA LEU A 102 -3.23 -7.71 -1.58
C LEU A 102 -2.29 -8.90 -1.37
N ALA A 103 -2.00 -9.26 -0.11
CA ALA A 103 -1.22 -10.46 0.22
C ALA A 103 -1.93 -11.75 -0.23
N ILE A 104 -3.25 -11.84 -0.04
CA ILE A 104 -4.07 -12.96 -0.56
C ILE A 104 -3.96 -13.04 -2.08
N VAL A 105 -4.16 -11.92 -2.78
CA VAL A 105 -4.09 -11.87 -4.26
C VAL A 105 -2.71 -12.33 -4.75
N HIS A 106 -1.63 -11.85 -4.13
CA HIS A 106 -0.28 -12.27 -4.50
C HIS A 106 -0.02 -13.74 -4.19
N TYR A 107 -0.53 -14.26 -3.08
CA TYR A 107 -0.46 -15.69 -2.76
C TYR A 107 -1.12 -16.54 -3.85
N PHE A 108 -2.34 -16.20 -4.27
CA PHE A 108 -3.01 -16.94 -5.36
C PHE A 108 -2.32 -16.77 -6.71
N SER A 109 -1.72 -15.60 -6.95
CA SER A 109 -0.98 -15.32 -8.19
C SER A 109 0.24 -16.23 -8.38
N ILE A 110 0.80 -16.76 -7.29
CA ILE A 110 1.87 -17.75 -7.34
C ILE A 110 1.44 -19.01 -8.11
N PHE A 111 0.17 -19.40 -7.98
CA PHE A 111 -0.41 -20.57 -8.64
C PHE A 111 -1.03 -20.25 -10.01
N CYS A 112 -1.02 -18.98 -10.42
CA CYS A 112 -1.62 -18.48 -11.65
C CYS A 112 -0.53 -17.97 -12.61
N GLN A 113 -0.56 -16.69 -12.99
CA GLN A 113 0.26 -16.16 -14.07
C GLN A 113 1.67 -15.77 -13.61
N TYR A 114 1.89 -15.54 -12.31
CA TYR A 114 3.13 -14.94 -11.80
C TYR A 114 3.67 -15.66 -10.55
N PRO A 115 4.30 -16.84 -10.70
CA PRO A 115 4.95 -17.58 -9.59
C PRO A 115 6.01 -16.77 -8.84
N THR A 116 6.68 -15.82 -9.52
CA THR A 116 7.70 -14.95 -8.92
C THR A 116 7.17 -14.01 -7.84
N ARG A 117 5.84 -13.84 -7.72
CA ARG A 117 5.24 -13.02 -6.65
C ARG A 117 5.42 -13.58 -5.24
N VAL A 118 5.97 -14.79 -5.11
CA VAL A 118 6.45 -15.32 -3.83
C VAL A 118 7.42 -14.36 -3.12
N GLU A 119 8.23 -13.60 -3.89
CA GLU A 119 9.18 -12.63 -3.35
C GLU A 119 8.50 -11.43 -2.67
N LEU A 120 7.25 -11.13 -3.04
CA LEU A 120 6.46 -10.03 -2.48
C LEU A 120 5.75 -10.43 -1.17
N LEU A 121 5.45 -11.71 -1.02
CA LEU A 121 4.57 -12.19 0.04
C LEU A 121 5.20 -12.02 1.42
N LYS A 122 6.48 -12.34 1.56
CA LYS A 122 7.18 -12.23 2.84
C LYS A 122 7.22 -10.78 3.36
N PRO A 123 7.71 -9.78 2.60
CA PRO A 123 7.69 -8.38 3.03
C PRO A 123 6.30 -7.90 3.46
N MET A 124 5.25 -8.29 2.75
CA MET A 124 3.88 -7.88 3.07
C MET A 124 3.32 -8.54 4.33
N LEU A 125 3.65 -9.81 4.57
CA LEU A 125 3.25 -10.49 5.81
C LEU A 125 4.02 -9.93 7.02
N ASP A 126 5.29 -9.57 6.83
CA ASP A 126 6.09 -8.91 7.86
C ASP A 126 5.50 -7.53 8.20
N GLU A 127 5.13 -6.72 7.21
CA GLU A 127 4.42 -5.45 7.40
C GLU A 127 3.08 -5.65 8.10
N LEU A 128 2.28 -6.63 7.69
CA LEU A 128 0.99 -6.94 8.30
C LEU A 128 1.15 -7.28 9.78
N GLY A 129 2.18 -8.06 10.13
CA GLY A 129 2.53 -8.38 11.50
C GLY A 129 2.92 -7.14 12.30
N GLN A 130 3.66 -6.21 11.70
CA GLN A 130 4.05 -4.96 12.35
C GLN A 130 2.85 -4.02 12.55
N LYS A 131 2.01 -3.82 11.53
CA LYS A 131 0.76 -3.04 11.64
C LYS A 131 -0.18 -3.60 12.70
N SER A 132 -0.32 -4.93 12.77
CA SER A 132 -1.12 -5.59 13.81
C SER A 132 -0.60 -5.31 15.22
N LYS A 133 0.73 -5.29 15.40
CA LYS A 133 1.36 -4.88 16.66
C LYS A 133 1.10 -3.41 16.96
N LEU A 134 1.21 -2.50 16.00
CA LEU A 134 0.91 -1.08 16.20
C LEU A 134 -0.55 -0.88 16.63
N GLN A 135 -1.48 -1.54 15.94
CA GLN A 135 -2.90 -1.51 16.27
C GLN A 135 -3.17 -2.02 17.69
N TYR A 136 -2.51 -3.11 18.09
CA TYR A 136 -2.59 -3.61 19.46
C TYR A 136 -2.16 -2.56 20.49
N HIS A 137 -1.02 -1.89 20.30
CA HIS A 137 -0.55 -0.85 21.23
C HIS A 137 -1.53 0.33 21.30
N TRP A 138 -2.07 0.78 20.16
CA TRP A 138 -3.07 1.85 20.15
C TRP A 138 -4.36 1.48 20.89
N LEU A 139 -4.81 0.23 20.73
CA LEU A 139 -5.98 -0.28 21.46
C LEU A 139 -5.71 -0.39 22.96
N LEU A 140 -4.49 -0.73 23.39
CA LEU A 140 -4.11 -0.74 24.82
C LEU A 140 -4.11 0.68 25.41
N ILE A 141 -3.60 1.67 24.68
CA ILE A 141 -3.60 3.07 25.12
C ILE A 141 -5.03 3.58 25.32
N MET A 142 -5.93 3.29 24.37
CA MET A 142 -7.34 3.64 24.54
C MET A 142 -7.98 2.86 25.69
N GLN A 143 -7.59 1.59 25.89
CA GLN A 143 -8.09 0.78 26.99
C GLN A 143 -7.73 1.37 28.36
N ALA A 144 -6.54 1.96 28.49
CA ALA A 144 -6.10 2.58 29.73
C ALA A 144 -6.81 3.91 30.04
N LYS A 145 -7.39 4.57 29.04
CA LYS A 145 -7.93 5.94 29.17
C LYS A 145 -9.46 6.04 29.12
N LYS A 146 -10.14 5.05 28.51
CA LYS A 146 -11.58 5.10 28.26
C LYS A 146 -12.38 4.11 29.09
N THR A 147 -13.69 4.34 29.14
CA THR A 147 -14.62 3.41 29.79
C THR A 147 -14.69 2.08 29.03
N PRO A 148 -14.88 0.93 29.71
CA PRO A 148 -14.96 -0.38 29.05
C PRO A 148 -15.99 -0.45 27.92
N ALA A 149 -17.15 0.20 28.11
CA ALA A 149 -18.22 0.23 27.11
C ALA A 149 -17.78 0.94 25.82
N GLU A 150 -17.11 2.09 25.94
CA GLU A 150 -16.59 2.83 24.77
C GLU A 150 -15.54 2.04 24.00
N ILE A 151 -14.67 1.32 24.71
CA ILE A 151 -13.61 0.51 24.09
C ILE A 151 -14.23 -0.66 23.31
N ILE A 152 -15.24 -1.32 23.87
CA ILE A 152 -15.97 -2.38 23.19
C ILE A 152 -16.65 -1.82 21.95
N ALA A 153 -17.39 -0.71 22.07
CA ALA A 153 -18.05 -0.07 20.95
C ALA A 153 -17.05 0.32 19.84
N TRP A 154 -15.88 0.84 20.21
CA TRP A 154 -14.82 1.18 19.26
C TRP A 154 -14.26 -0.05 18.53
N ARG A 155 -13.98 -1.14 19.26
CA ARG A 155 -13.52 -2.41 18.65
C ARG A 155 -14.56 -3.01 17.72
N CYS A 156 -15.83 -3.01 18.11
CA CYS A 156 -16.94 -3.44 17.26
C CYS A 156 -17.05 -2.56 16.00
N GLY A 157 -16.90 -1.24 16.13
CA GLY A 157 -16.89 -0.32 15.00
C GLY A 157 -15.75 -0.59 14.01
N LEU A 158 -14.51 -0.76 14.52
CA LEU A 158 -13.36 -1.12 13.70
C LEU A 158 -13.57 -2.46 12.99
N LEU A 159 -14.03 -3.48 13.71
CA LEU A 159 -14.30 -4.80 13.14
C LEU A 159 -15.39 -4.75 12.07
N THR A 160 -16.45 -3.98 12.29
CA THR A 160 -17.52 -3.78 11.31
C THR A 160 -16.97 -3.14 10.04
N LEU A 161 -16.11 -2.12 10.16
CA LEU A 161 -15.44 -1.50 9.01
C LEU A 161 -14.58 -2.53 8.25
N GLN A 162 -13.87 -3.41 8.94
CA GLN A 162 -13.10 -4.48 8.28
C GLN A 162 -14.02 -5.40 7.47
N PHE A 163 -15.13 -5.88 8.04
CA PHE A 163 -16.05 -6.76 7.34
C PHE A 163 -16.66 -6.12 6.09
N VAL A 164 -17.06 -4.86 6.18
CA VAL A 164 -17.67 -4.14 5.05
C VAL A 164 -16.65 -3.83 3.96
N LEU A 165 -15.44 -3.40 4.34
CA LEU A 165 -14.41 -2.98 3.38
C LEU A 165 -13.64 -4.15 2.78
N PHE A 166 -13.59 -5.30 3.44
CA PHE A 166 -12.87 -6.48 2.96
C PHE A 166 -13.24 -6.90 1.53
N PRO A 167 -14.51 -7.14 1.15
CA PRO A 167 -14.85 -7.55 -0.21
C PRO A 167 -14.51 -6.47 -1.25
N ILE A 168 -14.65 -5.19 -0.88
CA ILE A 168 -14.31 -4.05 -1.75
C ILE A 168 -12.80 -4.04 -2.04
N TRP A 169 -11.98 -4.16 -1.00
CA TRP A 169 -10.52 -4.22 -1.15
C TRP A 169 -10.05 -5.49 -1.83
N LEU A 170 -10.69 -6.64 -1.59
CA LEU A 170 -10.36 -7.88 -2.26
C LEU A 170 -10.61 -7.79 -3.77
N PHE A 171 -11.76 -7.23 -4.15
CA PHE A 171 -12.06 -6.93 -5.55
C PHE A 171 -11.02 -5.98 -6.15
N LEU A 172 -10.73 -4.86 -5.47
CA LEU A 172 -9.78 -3.87 -5.97
C LEU A 172 -8.35 -4.40 -6.08
N SER A 173 -7.89 -5.16 -5.08
CA SER A 173 -6.57 -5.80 -5.06
C SER A 173 -6.41 -6.80 -6.21
N SER A 174 -7.48 -7.52 -6.57
CA SER A 174 -7.44 -8.49 -7.66
C SER A 174 -7.53 -7.83 -9.04
N ALA A 175 -8.36 -6.80 -9.20
CA ALA A 175 -8.54 -6.09 -10.47
C ALA A 175 -7.40 -5.09 -10.77
N ALA A 176 -6.88 -4.44 -9.73
CA ALA A 176 -5.92 -3.35 -9.83
C ALA A 176 -4.90 -3.38 -8.68
N PRO A 177 -4.05 -4.41 -8.58
CA PRO A 177 -3.05 -4.52 -7.51
C PRO A 177 -2.10 -3.30 -7.46
N GLN A 178 -1.76 -2.72 -8.61
CA GLN A 178 -0.97 -1.49 -8.74
C GLN A 178 -1.56 -0.32 -7.95
N LEU A 179 -2.88 -0.14 -8.04
CA LEU A 179 -3.61 0.93 -7.38
C LEU A 179 -3.61 0.74 -5.86
N VAL A 180 -3.74 -0.50 -5.40
CA VAL A 180 -3.69 -0.82 -3.97
C VAL A 180 -2.26 -0.65 -3.43
N HIS A 181 -1.22 -1.05 -4.18
CA HIS A 181 0.17 -0.72 -3.83
C HIS A 181 0.38 0.80 -3.74
N ALA A 182 -0.10 1.59 -4.71
CA ALA A 182 -0.01 3.06 -4.65
C ALA A 182 -0.76 3.65 -3.43
N THR A 183 -1.91 3.08 -3.07
CA THR A 183 -2.68 3.45 -1.89
C THR A 183 -1.90 3.17 -0.60
N ILE A 184 -1.31 1.98 -0.48
CA ILE A 184 -0.50 1.60 0.68
C ILE A 184 0.77 2.46 0.76
N ALA A 185 1.42 2.74 -0.37
CA ALA A 185 2.59 3.62 -0.41
C ALA A 185 2.26 5.02 0.13
N PHE A 186 1.17 5.63 -0.34
CA PHE A 186 0.80 6.98 0.07
C PHE A 186 0.27 7.03 1.51
N SER A 187 -0.49 6.03 1.95
CA SER A 187 -0.88 5.94 3.37
C SER A 187 0.34 5.76 4.28
N SER A 188 1.35 5.01 3.84
CA SER A 188 2.63 4.89 4.55
C SER A 188 3.37 6.22 4.60
N HIS A 189 3.37 7.01 3.53
CA HIS A 189 3.92 8.37 3.55
C HIS A 189 3.21 9.28 4.57
N ILE A 190 1.88 9.24 4.62
CA ILE A 190 1.10 10.00 5.61
C ILE A 190 1.50 9.57 7.03
N LEU A 191 1.51 8.27 7.30
CA LEU A 191 1.83 7.74 8.63
C LEU A 191 3.29 8.03 9.01
N HIS A 192 4.26 7.83 8.11
CA HIS A 192 5.66 8.20 8.30
C HIS A 192 5.79 9.65 8.76
N THR A 193 5.13 10.57 8.05
CA THR A 193 5.13 12.00 8.37
C THR A 193 4.57 12.25 9.78
N LYS A 194 3.42 11.65 10.10
CA LYS A 194 2.75 11.86 11.40
C LYS A 194 3.53 11.27 12.57
N TYR A 195 4.10 10.07 12.42
CA TYR A 195 4.97 9.45 13.43
C TYR A 195 6.29 10.23 13.59
N GLY A 196 6.85 10.77 12.51
CA GLY A 196 8.04 11.62 12.54
C GLY A 196 7.81 12.92 13.32
N CYS A 197 6.66 13.57 13.13
CA CYS A 197 6.27 14.76 13.90
C CYS A 197 6.12 14.46 15.41
N LEU A 198 5.49 13.33 15.76
CA LEU A 198 5.39 12.91 17.16
C LEU A 198 6.76 12.65 17.79
N SER A 199 7.65 12.00 17.04
CA SER A 199 9.01 11.66 17.50
C SER A 199 9.86 12.90 17.75
N SER A 200 9.80 13.89 16.84
CA SER A 200 10.54 15.15 16.95
C SER A 200 9.98 16.09 18.03
N SER A 201 8.67 16.08 18.26
CA SER A 201 8.05 16.88 19.32
C SER A 201 8.44 16.40 20.74
N GLY A 202 8.74 15.12 20.92
CA GLY A 202 9.17 14.58 22.21
C GLY A 202 10.60 14.95 22.61
N SER A 203 11.45 15.35 21.65
CA SER A 203 12.86 15.67 21.88
C SER A 203 13.14 17.15 22.10
N SER A 204 12.19 18.05 21.80
CA SER A 204 12.41 19.50 21.73
C SER A 204 12.00 20.32 22.96
N THR A 205 11.50 19.74 24.05
CA THR A 205 11.19 20.51 25.27
C THR A 205 12.41 20.66 26.19
N ALA A 206 13.24 21.66 25.89
CA ALA A 206 14.18 22.25 26.84
C ALA A 206 13.40 23.07 27.88
N GLY A 207 12.82 22.41 28.89
CA GLY A 207 12.09 23.10 29.95
C GLY A 207 10.91 22.32 30.53
N GLY A 208 11.18 21.17 31.17
CA GLY A 208 10.24 20.56 32.11
C GLY A 208 9.09 19.75 31.50
N ARG A 209 9.33 18.43 31.40
CA ARG A 209 8.32 17.35 31.32
C ARG A 209 7.42 17.32 30.07
N ALA A 210 8.02 17.14 28.88
CA ALA A 210 7.25 16.51 27.79
C ALA A 210 6.88 15.07 28.17
N PRO A 211 5.67 14.60 27.84
CA PRO A 211 5.32 13.20 27.98
C PRO A 211 6.26 12.37 27.09
N ALA A 212 6.91 11.37 27.67
CA ALA A 212 7.79 10.46 26.95
C ALA A 212 7.03 9.82 25.78
N VAL A 213 7.53 10.00 24.55
CA VAL A 213 6.94 9.38 23.36
C VAL A 213 7.15 7.86 23.46
N PRO A 214 6.09 7.04 23.35
CA PRO A 214 6.23 5.60 23.45
C PRO A 214 7.17 5.03 22.37
N GLU A 215 7.98 4.03 22.74
CA GLU A 215 8.99 3.45 21.84
C GLU A 215 8.39 2.92 20.52
N PHE A 216 7.18 2.36 20.56
CA PHE A 216 6.53 1.85 19.36
C PHE A 216 6.21 2.96 18.33
N VAL A 217 6.01 4.21 18.77
CA VAL A 217 5.78 5.38 17.91
C VAL A 217 7.06 5.77 17.18
N LEU A 218 8.21 5.71 17.88
CA LEU A 218 9.52 6.00 17.30
C LEU A 218 9.86 4.97 16.20
N ARG A 219 9.68 3.68 16.48
CA ARG A 219 9.94 2.60 15.52
C ARG A 219 8.98 2.59 14.33
N ALA A 220 7.77 3.12 14.50
CA ALA A 220 6.78 3.18 13.43
C ALA A 220 7.18 4.12 12.29
N ALA A 221 7.86 5.23 12.58
CA ALA A 221 8.33 6.16 11.54
C ALA A 221 9.26 5.44 10.55
N ASP A 222 10.35 4.84 11.04
CA ASP A 222 11.33 4.15 10.18
C ASP A 222 10.71 3.03 9.35
N MET A 223 9.80 2.26 9.96
CA MET A 223 9.04 1.21 9.29
C MET A 223 8.28 1.76 8.08
N TYR A 224 7.52 2.85 8.26
CA TYR A 224 6.69 3.41 7.20
C TYR A 224 7.51 4.03 6.06
N GLY A 225 8.70 4.57 6.35
CA GLY A 225 9.61 5.06 5.31
C GLY A 225 10.10 3.95 4.39
N ALA A 226 10.47 2.79 4.97
CA ALA A 226 10.89 1.62 4.19
C ALA A 226 9.73 1.04 3.37
N MET A 227 8.53 0.90 3.97
CA MET A 227 7.37 0.33 3.30
C MET A 227 6.83 1.23 2.18
N GLN A 228 6.89 2.55 2.34
CA GLN A 228 6.55 3.48 1.26
C GLN A 228 7.36 3.19 -0.01
N THR A 229 8.68 3.06 0.12
CA THR A 229 9.58 2.83 -1.03
C THR A 229 9.30 1.49 -1.70
N PHE A 230 9.06 0.45 -0.90
CA PHE A 230 8.69 -0.87 -1.40
C PHE A 230 7.39 -0.81 -2.21
N HIS A 231 6.31 -0.27 -1.63
CA HIS A 231 5.00 -0.20 -2.28
C HIS A 231 4.98 0.74 -3.50
N GLU A 232 5.73 1.85 -3.48
CA GLU A 232 5.84 2.74 -4.65
C GLU A 232 6.50 2.02 -5.83
N THR A 233 7.57 1.25 -5.56
CA THR A 233 8.23 0.43 -6.58
C THR A 233 7.25 -0.60 -7.16
N GLN A 234 6.52 -1.32 -6.31
CA GLN A 234 5.56 -2.32 -6.77
C GLN A 234 4.40 -1.72 -7.56
N SER A 235 3.99 -0.48 -7.27
CA SER A 235 2.85 0.19 -7.94
C SER A 235 3.07 0.49 -9.42
N VAL A 236 4.32 0.49 -9.88
CA VAL A 236 4.68 0.76 -11.28
C VAL A 236 5.15 -0.49 -12.01
N THR A 237 5.52 -1.56 -11.30
CA THR A 237 6.12 -2.77 -11.90
C THR A 237 5.17 -3.95 -12.02
N LEU A 238 4.09 -4.04 -11.22
CA LEU A 238 3.30 -5.27 -11.10
C LEU A 238 2.07 -5.38 -12.01
N PRO A 239 2.09 -6.17 -13.09
CA PRO A 239 0.90 -6.33 -13.92
C PRO A 239 -0.29 -6.91 -13.13
N THR A 240 -1.51 -6.69 -13.60
CA THR A 240 -2.69 -7.40 -13.09
C THR A 240 -2.61 -8.88 -13.46
N ASP A 241 -2.92 -9.77 -12.52
CA ASP A 241 -3.09 -11.21 -12.80
C ASP A 241 -4.57 -11.50 -13.07
N PHE A 242 -4.91 -11.73 -14.34
CA PHE A 242 -6.29 -11.97 -14.74
C PHE A 242 -6.82 -13.32 -14.25
N GLY A 243 -5.95 -14.33 -14.10
CA GLY A 243 -6.34 -15.62 -13.55
C GLY A 243 -6.80 -15.49 -12.10
N VAL A 244 -6.04 -14.76 -11.29
CA VAL A 244 -6.42 -14.46 -9.91
C VAL A 244 -7.66 -13.59 -9.84
N ALA A 245 -7.81 -12.58 -10.72
CA ALA A 245 -9.01 -11.75 -10.74
C ALA A 245 -10.29 -12.58 -10.93
N VAL A 246 -10.27 -13.57 -11.84
CA VAL A 246 -11.39 -14.50 -12.04
C VAL A 246 -11.63 -15.36 -10.80
N VAL A 247 -10.57 -15.96 -10.22
CA VAL A 247 -10.68 -16.78 -9.00
C VAL A 247 -11.26 -15.98 -7.84
N MET A 248 -10.79 -14.74 -7.63
CA MET A 248 -11.27 -13.86 -6.57
C MET A 248 -12.71 -13.42 -6.80
N LEU A 249 -13.10 -13.12 -8.03
CA LEU A 249 -14.50 -12.80 -8.37
C LEU A 249 -15.42 -13.99 -8.03
N LEU A 250 -15.04 -15.20 -8.41
CA LEU A 250 -15.80 -16.41 -8.08
C LEU A 250 -15.88 -16.64 -6.58
N LEU A 251 -14.79 -16.42 -5.85
CA LEU A 251 -14.76 -16.54 -4.39
C LEU A 251 -15.68 -15.51 -3.73
N ILE A 252 -15.65 -14.25 -4.18
CA ILE A 252 -16.53 -13.20 -3.66
C ILE A 252 -18.00 -13.56 -3.93
N LEU A 253 -18.33 -14.00 -5.15
CA LEU A 253 -19.69 -14.43 -5.49
C LEU A 253 -20.14 -15.61 -4.61
N PHE A 254 -19.31 -16.62 -4.44
CA PHE A 254 -19.62 -17.78 -3.58
C PHE A 254 -19.80 -17.40 -2.11
N LEU A 255 -19.03 -16.43 -1.60
CA LEU A 255 -19.13 -15.98 -0.21
C LEU A 255 -20.28 -14.98 0.04
N THR A 256 -20.89 -14.45 -1.02
CA THR A 256 -21.97 -13.45 -0.93
C THR A 256 -23.34 -13.97 -1.37
N LEU A 257 -23.40 -15.13 -2.02
CA LEU A 257 -24.61 -15.86 -2.41
C LEU A 257 -24.89 -17.00 -1.43
#